data_AF-L8H046-F1
#
_entry.id   AF-L8H046-F1
#
_cell.length_a   1.000
_cell.length_b   1.000
_cell.length_c   1.000
_cell.angle_alpha   90.00
_cell.angle_beta   90.00
_cell.angle_gamma   90.00
#
_symmetry.space_group_name_H-M   'P 1'
#
loop_
_entity.id
_entity.type
_entity.pdbx_description
1 polymer ?
#
loop_
_entity_poly.entity_id
_entity_poly.type
_entity_poly.pdbx_seq_one_letter_code
_entity_poly.pdbx_strand_id
1 'polypeptide(L)'
;MEKRSGLAFVFVFVLCLSLFGFVSAQTEKKQISLAAHERFEHLRHTFAIEEEGSDGGEGGHLAPSPSWECDVCEELVKEIVPILNYNRSMGETQFHREMDDLCFYEIIVKRQQPQQACALLGYCDQQQRTPGPARSESEVKQQSASAGPRHNQDQELQSDAWAFVVSSDMHIGQESDNAPWLNRVAIEKINNLTRQENIKMVFITGKRHLTCFDSLFHRPALTRDITNSAMPEQWTKAKEVLSHLKVPYLPVFGNHDIWSYNSTYEEPYPTVRLGSPDDWAAAGNNAGDFKFAATFGDVLADPGIPAARYSYNNKTTYNPEHNINSWFQNWELQYDNFVFYGLDWISRAHAVSQLGYKGGWPGAALQNFPGGTYPWLQQRLEALKNDNKTVVFLQHHPFAMPIYIPEIIYSFSYEDKTQILKLMMANGQQDKYWGVIAGHLHIWFDGQAFPYTHQRQWLTEATKTGSSFTLVKVRDGRIVSLEKLFGYDY
;
A
#
# COMPACT_ATOMS: atom_id res chain seq x y z
N MET A 1 -3.30 -41.80 18.68
CA MET A 1 -2.30 -40.72 18.52
C MET A 1 -2.37 -40.26 17.08
N GLU A 2 -3.13 -39.22 16.73
CA GLU A 2 -3.32 -38.85 15.31
C GLU A 2 -4.02 -37.49 15.12
N LYS A 3 -3.46 -36.39 15.64
CA LYS A 3 -3.90 -34.99 15.35
C LYS A 3 -2.75 -33.98 15.54
N ARG A 4 -1.66 -34.11 14.77
CA ARG A 4 -0.52 -33.15 14.81
C ARG A 4 0.04 -32.70 13.45
N SER A 5 -0.38 -33.28 12.33
CA SER A 5 0.11 -32.94 10.98
C SER A 5 -0.46 -31.64 10.41
N GLY A 6 -1.76 -31.37 10.60
CA GLY A 6 -2.42 -30.20 9.98
C GLY A 6 -1.91 -28.83 10.44
N LEU A 7 -1.28 -28.72 11.63
CA LEU A 7 -0.83 -27.43 12.16
C LEU A 7 0.46 -26.93 11.48
N ALA A 8 1.34 -27.85 11.08
CA ALA A 8 2.55 -27.51 10.33
C ALA A 8 2.22 -27.11 8.88
N PHE A 9 1.25 -27.80 8.27
CA PHE A 9 0.80 -27.57 6.89
C PHE A 9 0.33 -26.12 6.69
N VAL A 10 -0.51 -25.59 7.58
CA VAL A 10 -1.01 -24.20 7.50
C VAL A 10 0.10 -23.17 7.74
N PHE A 11 1.06 -23.48 8.62
CA PHE A 11 2.19 -22.57 8.89
C PHE A 11 3.14 -22.47 7.69
N VAL A 12 3.41 -23.59 7.02
CA VAL A 12 4.18 -23.63 5.76
C VAL A 12 3.40 -22.94 4.63
N PHE A 13 2.09 -23.17 4.51
CA PHE A 13 1.22 -22.54 3.51
C PHE A 13 1.28 -20.99 3.57
N VAL A 14 1.23 -20.41 4.77
CA VAL A 14 1.35 -18.95 4.97
C VAL A 14 2.78 -18.44 4.75
N LEU A 15 3.80 -19.22 5.10
CA LEU A 15 5.21 -18.85 4.85
C LEU A 15 5.56 -18.89 3.35
N CYS A 16 5.10 -19.91 2.63
CA CYS A 16 5.25 -19.99 1.18
C CYS A 16 4.55 -18.81 0.51
N LEU A 17 3.26 -18.57 0.77
CA LEU A 17 2.50 -17.47 0.17
C LEU A 17 3.07 -16.06 0.44
N SER A 18 3.99 -15.90 1.40
CA SER A 18 4.69 -14.64 1.66
C SER A 18 6.12 -14.56 1.10
N LEU A 19 6.68 -15.65 0.55
CA LEU A 19 8.06 -15.70 0.03
C LEU A 19 8.19 -15.81 -1.50
N PHE A 20 7.14 -16.19 -2.25
CA PHE A 20 7.15 -16.31 -3.72
C PHE A 20 7.02 -14.98 -4.49
N GLY A 21 7.82 -13.98 -4.09
CA GLY A 21 7.82 -12.63 -4.64
C GLY A 21 9.01 -12.27 -5.53
N PHE A 22 9.60 -13.23 -6.29
CA PHE A 22 10.86 -12.96 -7.03
C PHE A 22 10.91 -13.44 -8.50
N VAL A 23 10.53 -12.51 -9.38
CA VAL A 23 11.06 -12.29 -10.76
C VAL A 23 10.72 -13.29 -11.87
N SER A 24 9.87 -12.82 -12.80
CA SER A 24 9.99 -13.16 -14.23
C SER A 24 10.14 -11.89 -15.07
N ALA A 25 11.27 -11.77 -15.76
CA ALA A 25 11.39 -11.05 -17.04
C ALA A 25 12.67 -11.50 -17.75
N GLN A 26 12.56 -12.36 -18.78
CA GLN A 26 13.68 -12.62 -19.68
C GLN A 26 13.75 -11.56 -20.78
N THR A 27 14.88 -10.86 -20.87
CA THR A 27 15.64 -10.72 -22.13
C THR A 27 17.10 -10.42 -21.79
N GLU A 28 18.03 -10.80 -22.68
CA GLU A 28 19.49 -10.67 -22.52
C GLU A 28 20.19 -11.42 -21.36
N LYS A 29 20.22 -12.75 -21.42
CA LYS A 29 21.26 -13.57 -20.75
C LYS A 29 22.17 -14.28 -21.78
N LYS A 30 23.40 -13.78 -21.93
CA LYS A 30 24.53 -14.60 -22.42
C LYS A 30 25.87 -14.38 -21.72
N GLN A 31 26.07 -13.28 -20.99
CA GLN A 31 27.29 -13.04 -20.21
C GLN A 31 27.13 -13.24 -18.70
N ILE A 32 25.99 -12.85 -18.11
CA ILE A 32 25.74 -13.02 -16.66
C ILE A 32 25.60 -14.50 -16.26
N SER A 33 25.18 -15.37 -17.19
CA SER A 33 24.99 -16.81 -16.91
C SER A 33 26.31 -17.58 -16.72
N LEU A 34 27.40 -17.19 -17.38
CA LEU A 34 28.69 -17.88 -17.22
C LEU A 34 29.30 -17.60 -15.84
N ALA A 35 29.35 -16.34 -15.44
CA ALA A 35 29.94 -15.95 -14.15
C ALA A 35 29.18 -16.54 -12.93
N ALA A 36 27.87 -16.76 -13.06
CA ALA A 36 27.08 -17.47 -12.05
C ALA A 36 27.38 -18.98 -12.04
N HIS A 37 27.48 -19.61 -13.22
CA HIS A 37 27.74 -21.04 -13.36
C HIS A 37 29.18 -21.42 -12.92
N GLU A 38 30.18 -20.61 -13.27
CA GLU A 38 31.57 -20.79 -12.83
C GLU A 38 31.71 -20.62 -11.31
N ARG A 39 31.00 -19.67 -10.69
CA ARG A 39 30.92 -19.57 -9.22
C ARG A 39 30.24 -20.79 -8.60
N PHE A 40 29.20 -21.34 -9.24
CA PHE A 40 28.47 -22.50 -8.74
C PHE A 40 29.33 -23.77 -8.77
N GLU A 41 30.02 -24.06 -9.88
CA GLU A 41 30.96 -25.19 -9.95
C GLU A 41 32.18 -25.00 -9.03
N HIS A 42 32.69 -23.77 -8.86
CA HIS A 42 33.77 -23.50 -7.92
C HIS A 42 33.34 -23.79 -6.47
N LEU A 43 32.13 -23.40 -6.07
CA LEU A 43 31.56 -23.76 -4.77
C LEU A 43 31.32 -25.27 -4.64
N ARG A 44 30.82 -25.93 -5.69
CA ARG A 44 30.58 -27.38 -5.72
C ARG A 44 31.86 -28.19 -5.50
N HIS A 45 32.99 -27.74 -6.07
CA HIS A 45 34.31 -28.33 -5.82
C HIS A 45 34.93 -27.95 -4.48
N THR A 46 34.62 -26.78 -3.92
CA THR A 46 35.20 -26.31 -2.64
C THR A 46 34.58 -26.99 -1.42
N PHE A 47 33.35 -27.51 -1.53
CA PHE A 47 32.63 -28.20 -0.44
C PHE A 47 32.54 -29.72 -0.59
N ALA A 48 33.35 -30.32 -1.46
CA ALA A 48 33.60 -31.76 -1.47
C ALA A 48 34.47 -32.14 -0.26
N ILE A 49 33.84 -32.28 0.91
CA ILE A 49 34.49 -32.83 2.11
C ILE A 49 34.76 -34.32 1.88
N GLU A 50 35.95 -34.76 2.27
CA GLU A 50 36.45 -36.11 2.11
C GLU A 50 35.57 -37.12 2.87
N GLU A 51 35.03 -38.12 2.17
CA GLU A 51 34.56 -39.34 2.82
C GLU A 51 35.77 -40.21 3.18
N GLU A 52 36.24 -40.10 4.44
CA GLU A 52 37.15 -41.10 5.00
C GLU A 52 36.43 -42.47 5.04
N GLY A 53 37.08 -43.47 4.48
CA GLY A 53 36.43 -44.75 4.16
C GLY A 53 36.19 -45.67 5.36
N SER A 54 35.26 -46.61 5.17
CA SER A 54 35.30 -47.92 5.83
C SER A 54 34.97 -49.01 4.79
N ASP A 55 35.59 -50.18 4.94
CA ASP A 55 35.75 -51.16 3.88
C ASP A 55 34.46 -51.85 3.39
N GLY A 56 34.42 -52.12 2.08
CA GLY A 56 34.01 -53.42 1.54
C GLY A 56 32.61 -53.52 0.91
N GLY A 57 32.57 -53.82 -0.39
CA GLY A 57 31.35 -54.34 -1.05
C GLY A 57 31.20 -53.94 -2.52
N GLU A 58 31.36 -54.92 -3.41
CA GLU A 58 31.33 -54.77 -4.87
C GLU A 58 30.01 -54.19 -5.45
N GLY A 59 30.16 -53.25 -6.39
CA GLY A 59 29.51 -53.30 -7.71
C GLY A 59 27.99 -53.12 -7.81
N GLY A 60 27.53 -51.88 -7.99
CA GLY A 60 26.18 -51.59 -8.49
C GLY A 60 26.08 -50.21 -9.16
N HIS A 61 25.65 -50.17 -10.43
CA HIS A 61 25.28 -48.91 -11.08
C HIS A 61 23.98 -48.37 -10.46
N LEU A 62 24.08 -47.31 -9.66
CA LEU A 62 22.91 -46.58 -9.18
C LEU A 62 22.32 -45.71 -10.29
N ALA A 63 21.02 -45.87 -10.54
CA ALA A 63 20.23 -44.94 -11.33
C ALA A 63 20.18 -43.56 -10.65
N PRO A 64 19.95 -42.46 -11.39
CA PRO A 64 19.75 -41.15 -10.77
C PRO A 64 18.58 -41.22 -9.77
N SER A 65 18.79 -40.64 -8.58
CA SER A 65 17.78 -40.60 -7.53
C SER A 65 16.51 -39.86 -7.99
N PRO A 66 15.32 -40.17 -7.44
CA PRO A 66 14.11 -39.39 -7.73
C PRO A 66 14.32 -37.91 -7.38
N SER A 67 13.68 -37.03 -8.13
CA SER A 67 13.47 -35.65 -7.72
C SER A 67 12.72 -35.64 -6.38
N TRP A 68 13.22 -34.90 -5.40
CA TRP A 68 12.65 -34.81 -4.06
C TRP A 68 11.44 -33.85 -4.04
N GLU A 69 10.38 -34.22 -4.76
CA GLU A 69 9.10 -33.54 -4.61
C GLU A 69 8.36 -34.12 -3.39
N CYS A 70 8.01 -33.23 -2.46
CA CYS A 70 7.22 -33.56 -1.28
C CYS A 70 5.74 -33.58 -1.67
N ASP A 71 4.97 -34.57 -1.20
CA ASP A 71 3.52 -34.70 -1.46
C ASP A 71 2.73 -33.39 -1.23
N VAL A 72 3.20 -32.56 -0.29
CA VAL A 72 2.65 -31.23 0.03
C VAL A 72 2.75 -30.26 -1.16
N CYS A 73 3.85 -30.30 -1.92
CA CYS A 73 4.06 -29.45 -3.10
C CYS A 73 3.13 -29.86 -4.25
N GLU A 74 2.93 -31.17 -4.47
CA GLU A 74 2.07 -31.67 -5.54
C GLU A 74 0.60 -31.27 -5.35
N GLU A 75 0.09 -31.36 -4.12
CA GLU A 75 -1.27 -30.90 -3.78
C GLU A 75 -1.39 -29.36 -3.81
N LEU A 76 -0.34 -28.63 -3.42
CA LEU A 76 -0.31 -27.16 -3.52
C LEU A 76 -0.37 -26.68 -4.98
N VAL A 77 0.35 -27.37 -5.89
CA VAL A 77 0.33 -27.12 -7.34
C VAL A 77 -1.09 -27.29 -7.89
N LYS A 78 -1.77 -28.41 -7.56
CA LYS A 78 -3.11 -28.73 -8.06
C LYS A 78 -4.16 -27.67 -7.71
N GLU A 79 -4.08 -27.08 -6.52
CA GLU A 79 -5.05 -26.07 -6.05
C GLU A 79 -4.69 -24.63 -6.49
N ILE A 80 -3.40 -24.25 -6.44
CA ILE A 80 -2.99 -22.85 -6.68
C ILE A 80 -2.78 -22.54 -8.17
N VAL A 81 -2.20 -23.47 -8.95
CA VAL A 81 -1.90 -23.23 -10.37
C VAL A 81 -3.14 -22.91 -11.21
N PRO A 82 -4.34 -23.52 -11.00
CA PRO A 82 -5.56 -23.08 -11.67
C PRO A 82 -5.97 -21.63 -11.35
N ILE A 83 -5.78 -21.18 -10.11
CA ILE A 83 -6.13 -19.82 -9.66
C ILE A 83 -5.17 -18.78 -10.27
N LEU A 84 -3.87 -19.09 -10.32
CA LEU A 84 -2.86 -18.23 -10.94
C LEU A 84 -3.02 -18.20 -12.47
N ASN A 85 -3.30 -19.34 -13.11
CA ASN A 85 -3.59 -19.41 -14.55
C ASN A 85 -4.85 -18.63 -14.94
N TYR A 86 -5.91 -18.68 -14.13
CA TYR A 86 -7.14 -17.90 -14.35
C TYR A 86 -6.84 -16.38 -14.38
N ASN A 87 -5.96 -15.92 -13.50
CA ASN A 87 -5.49 -14.53 -13.43
C ASN A 87 -4.29 -14.24 -14.36
N ARG A 88 -3.87 -15.20 -15.20
CA ARG A 88 -2.72 -15.12 -16.13
C ARG A 88 -1.36 -14.80 -15.47
N SER A 89 -1.16 -15.14 -14.20
CA SER A 89 0.00 -14.66 -13.43
C SER A 89 1.23 -15.60 -13.37
N MET A 90 1.08 -16.92 -13.46
CA MET A 90 2.22 -17.87 -13.44
C MET A 90 1.84 -19.25 -14.00
N GLY A 91 2.81 -19.97 -14.60
CA GLY A 91 2.65 -21.35 -15.09
C GLY A 91 3.44 -22.40 -14.28
N GLU A 92 2.98 -23.65 -14.34
CA GLU A 92 3.44 -24.81 -13.54
C GLU A 92 4.97 -25.02 -13.53
N THR A 93 5.62 -25.13 -14.70
CA THR A 93 7.09 -25.34 -14.79
C THR A 93 7.93 -24.15 -14.29
N GLN A 94 7.32 -23.00 -14.04
CA GLN A 94 7.98 -21.89 -13.35
C GLN A 94 7.85 -22.07 -11.84
N PHE A 95 6.65 -22.37 -11.35
CA PHE A 95 6.36 -22.64 -9.94
C PHE A 95 7.31 -23.68 -9.32
N HIS A 96 7.50 -24.84 -9.96
CA HIS A 96 8.38 -25.89 -9.42
C HIS A 96 9.84 -25.43 -9.21
N ARG A 97 10.41 -24.67 -10.15
CA ARG A 97 11.80 -24.18 -10.03
C ARG A 97 11.99 -23.17 -8.91
N GLU A 98 10.99 -22.34 -8.67
CA GLU A 98 11.04 -21.35 -7.57
C GLU A 98 10.85 -22.05 -6.20
N MET A 99 10.19 -23.22 -6.14
CA MET A 99 10.03 -24.02 -4.92
C MET A 99 11.33 -24.69 -4.47
N ASP A 100 12.13 -25.23 -5.40
CA ASP A 100 13.40 -25.92 -5.09
C ASP A 100 14.41 -24.99 -4.37
N ASP A 101 14.53 -23.74 -4.83
CA ASP A 101 15.43 -22.73 -4.23
C ASP A 101 15.05 -22.41 -2.76
N LEU A 102 13.76 -22.46 -2.41
CA LEU A 102 13.27 -22.19 -1.06
C LEU A 102 13.48 -23.36 -0.09
N CYS A 103 13.38 -24.60 -0.57
CA CYS A 103 13.78 -25.77 0.21
C CYS A 103 15.27 -25.74 0.59
N PHE A 104 16.12 -25.18 -0.27
CA PHE A 104 17.55 -25.00 0.01
C PHE A 104 17.81 -24.01 1.17
N TYR A 105 17.01 -22.94 1.25
CA TYR A 105 17.13 -21.91 2.29
C TYR A 105 16.75 -22.41 3.70
N GLU A 106 15.69 -23.23 3.80
CA GLU A 106 15.23 -23.76 5.08
C GLU A 106 16.27 -24.70 5.73
N ILE A 107 17.02 -25.45 4.92
CA ILE A 107 18.08 -26.37 5.35
C ILE A 107 19.23 -25.60 6.03
N ILE A 108 19.61 -24.42 5.54
CA ILE A 108 20.70 -23.62 6.10
C ILE A 108 20.28 -22.94 7.41
N VAL A 109 19.09 -22.33 7.44
CA VAL A 109 18.63 -21.54 8.61
C VAL A 109 18.27 -22.43 9.80
N LYS A 110 17.61 -23.58 9.59
CA LYS A 110 17.27 -24.50 10.70
C LYS A 110 18.48 -25.25 11.27
N ARG A 111 19.62 -25.33 10.56
CA ARG A 111 20.84 -26.03 11.01
C ARG A 111 21.83 -25.15 11.80
N GLN A 112 21.39 -24.00 12.31
CA GLN A 112 22.10 -23.17 13.29
C GLN A 112 23.52 -22.70 12.85
N GLN A 113 23.70 -22.29 11.59
CA GLN A 113 24.97 -21.67 11.14
C GLN A 113 24.78 -20.18 10.75
N PRO A 114 24.35 -19.30 11.68
CA PRO A 114 24.04 -17.89 11.38
C PRO A 114 25.24 -17.10 10.87
N GLN A 115 26.47 -17.50 11.21
CA GLN A 115 27.69 -16.83 10.74
C GLN A 115 27.89 -16.98 9.22
N GLN A 116 27.51 -18.12 8.63
CA GLN A 116 27.57 -18.33 7.18
C GLN A 116 26.49 -17.53 6.45
N ALA A 117 25.27 -17.44 7.01
CA ALA A 117 24.22 -16.59 6.49
C ALA A 117 24.63 -15.11 6.46
N CYS A 118 25.23 -14.60 7.55
CA CYS A 118 25.73 -13.22 7.60
C CYS A 118 26.88 -12.95 6.61
N ALA A 119 27.74 -13.96 6.35
CA ALA A 119 28.81 -13.85 5.35
C ALA A 119 28.26 -13.85 3.91
N LEU A 120 27.27 -14.69 3.59
CA LEU A 120 26.60 -14.72 2.28
C LEU A 120 25.86 -13.42 1.96
N LEU A 121 25.26 -12.80 2.98
CA LEU A 121 24.46 -11.57 2.84
C LEU A 121 25.29 -10.27 2.95
N GLY A 122 26.60 -10.36 3.23
CA GLY A 122 27.53 -9.22 3.17
C GLY A 122 27.42 -8.17 4.28
N TYR A 123 26.77 -8.48 5.41
CA TYR A 123 26.42 -7.48 6.44
C TYR A 123 27.47 -7.26 7.55
N CYS A 124 28.59 -7.99 7.58
CA CYS A 124 29.45 -8.06 8.77
C CYS A 124 30.52 -6.97 8.98
N ASP A 125 30.71 -6.02 8.05
CA ASP A 125 31.93 -5.17 8.04
C ASP A 125 31.74 -3.69 8.44
N GLN A 126 30.84 -3.38 9.39
CA GLN A 126 30.60 -1.99 9.84
C GLN A 126 30.60 -1.73 11.36
N GLN A 127 30.96 -2.69 12.22
CA GLN A 127 31.01 -2.47 13.68
C GLN A 127 32.40 -2.66 14.32
N GLN A 128 33.39 -1.90 13.84
CA GLN A 128 34.56 -1.52 14.65
C GLN A 128 34.89 -0.03 14.48
N ARG A 129 34.24 0.82 15.27
CA ARG A 129 34.73 2.17 15.60
C ARG A 129 34.69 2.35 17.11
N THR A 130 35.87 2.51 17.71
CA THR A 130 36.06 2.74 19.14
C THR A 130 35.58 4.14 19.55
N PRO A 131 34.97 4.30 20.74
CA PRO A 131 34.61 5.61 21.26
C PRO A 131 35.86 6.38 21.73
N GLY A 132 35.99 7.63 21.31
CA GLY A 132 37.02 8.56 21.80
C GLY A 132 36.70 9.11 23.20
N PRO A 133 37.70 9.63 23.94
CA PRO A 133 37.52 10.05 25.33
C PRO A 133 36.69 11.33 25.47
N ALA A 134 35.91 11.40 26.54
CA ALA A 134 35.07 12.54 26.88
C ALA A 134 35.91 13.80 27.17
N ARG A 135 35.44 14.96 26.68
CA ARG A 135 35.96 16.28 27.08
C ARG A 135 35.23 16.79 28.30
N SER A 136 35.99 17.32 29.26
CA SER A 136 35.49 18.00 30.46
C SER A 136 34.88 19.37 30.12
N GLU A 137 33.73 19.68 30.72
CA GLU A 137 33.19 21.03 30.75
C GLU A 137 33.89 21.87 31.82
N SER A 138 34.37 23.06 31.46
CA SER A 138 34.83 24.06 32.42
C SER A 138 34.71 25.48 31.85
N GLU A 139 34.10 26.37 32.64
CA GLU A 139 34.15 27.83 32.54
C GLU A 139 33.64 28.53 31.26
N VAL A 140 32.45 29.13 31.35
CA VAL A 140 32.13 30.39 30.66
C VAL A 140 31.66 31.42 31.69
N LYS A 141 32.36 32.54 31.78
CA LYS A 141 32.09 33.62 32.74
C LYS A 141 30.93 34.51 32.29
N GLN A 142 30.21 35.05 33.26
CA GLN A 142 29.23 36.11 33.08
C GLN A 142 29.88 37.38 32.50
N GLN A 143 29.25 37.98 31.49
CA GLN A 143 29.31 39.43 31.25
C GLN A 143 27.92 39.95 30.90
N SER A 144 27.43 40.88 31.71
CA SER A 144 26.19 41.61 31.50
C SER A 144 26.44 42.87 30.65
N ALA A 145 25.63 43.08 29.62
CA ALA A 145 25.58 44.33 28.86
C ALA A 145 24.12 44.70 28.58
N SER A 146 23.83 46.00 28.55
CA SER A 146 22.49 46.57 28.60
C SER A 146 21.64 46.31 27.35
N ALA A 147 20.41 45.84 27.55
CA ALA A 147 19.41 45.75 26.49
C ALA A 147 18.72 47.11 26.28
N GLY A 148 18.90 47.72 25.12
CA GLY A 148 17.96 48.72 24.59
C GLY A 148 16.71 48.03 24.03
N PRO A 149 15.59 48.76 23.84
CA PRO A 149 14.35 48.18 23.34
C PRO A 149 14.50 47.76 21.87
N ARG A 150 14.69 46.45 21.64
CA ARG A 150 14.56 45.87 20.28
C ARG A 150 13.09 45.86 19.90
N HIS A 151 12.71 46.72 18.96
CA HIS A 151 11.40 46.66 18.33
C HIS A 151 11.20 45.32 17.59
N ASN A 152 9.99 44.77 17.65
CA ASN A 152 9.59 43.54 16.97
C ASN A 152 9.80 43.62 15.44
N GLN A 153 10.94 43.15 14.93
CA GLN A 153 11.11 42.82 13.50
C GLN A 153 11.03 41.30 13.24
N ASP A 154 11.03 40.47 14.29
CA ASP A 154 10.94 39.00 14.17
C ASP A 154 9.51 38.47 13.92
N GLN A 155 8.51 39.34 13.70
CA GLN A 155 7.10 38.95 13.48
C GLN A 155 6.68 38.88 12.00
N GLU A 156 7.52 39.31 11.04
CA GLU A 156 7.11 39.46 9.63
C GLU A 156 7.66 38.38 8.68
N LEU A 157 8.31 37.33 9.22
CA LEU A 157 8.93 36.22 8.47
C LEU A 157 8.27 34.85 8.75
N GLN A 158 7.01 34.84 9.16
CA GLN A 158 6.26 33.63 9.55
C GLN A 158 5.18 33.20 8.52
N SER A 159 5.22 33.72 7.28
CA SER A 159 4.11 33.65 6.33
C SER A 159 3.91 32.32 5.59
N ASP A 160 4.97 31.54 5.36
CA ASP A 160 4.96 30.47 4.34
C ASP A 160 4.83 29.05 4.94
N ALA A 161 4.67 28.95 6.27
CA ALA A 161 4.45 27.67 6.94
C ALA A 161 2.95 27.30 7.00
N TRP A 162 2.60 26.11 6.53
CA TRP A 162 1.24 25.59 6.55
C TRP A 162 1.20 24.08 6.78
N ALA A 163 0.03 23.53 7.07
CA ALA A 163 -0.11 22.08 7.25
C ALA A 163 -1.33 21.51 6.53
N PHE A 164 -1.32 20.21 6.33
CA PHE A 164 -2.50 19.44 5.97
C PHE A 164 -2.57 18.17 6.82
N VAL A 165 -3.75 17.56 6.89
CA VAL A 165 -3.94 16.28 7.59
C VAL A 165 -4.30 15.20 6.59
N VAL A 166 -3.81 13.99 6.82
CA VAL A 166 -4.32 12.77 6.17
C VAL A 166 -4.93 11.88 7.24
N SER A 167 -6.25 11.73 7.20
CA SER A 167 -6.98 10.67 7.91
C SER A 167 -7.19 9.51 6.95
N SER A 168 -7.25 8.31 7.50
CA SER A 168 -7.62 7.10 6.77
C SER A 168 -8.67 6.37 7.56
N ASP A 169 -9.45 5.50 6.93
CA ASP A 169 -10.27 4.51 7.65
C ASP A 169 -11.40 5.00 8.52
N MET A 170 -12.35 5.69 7.90
CA MET A 170 -13.55 6.03 8.66
C MET A 170 -14.35 4.78 9.05
N HIS A 171 -14.39 3.78 8.18
CA HIS A 171 -14.93 2.44 8.47
C HIS A 171 -16.37 2.49 9.02
N ILE A 172 -17.18 3.41 8.51
CA ILE A 172 -18.45 3.83 9.11
C ILE A 172 -19.50 2.71 9.09
N GLY A 173 -20.07 2.42 10.28
CA GLY A 173 -21.07 1.37 10.52
C GLY A 173 -20.49 -0.01 10.86
N GLN A 174 -19.33 -0.10 11.52
CA GLN A 174 -18.70 -1.39 11.91
C GLN A 174 -19.55 -2.06 12.98
N GLU A 175 -19.61 -3.40 12.99
CA GLU A 175 -20.50 -4.14 13.92
C GLU A 175 -20.20 -3.85 15.41
N SER A 176 -19.02 -3.29 15.72
CA SER A 176 -18.63 -2.78 17.05
C SER A 176 -19.01 -1.31 17.31
N ASP A 177 -19.65 -0.64 16.35
CA ASP A 177 -20.24 0.72 16.24
C ASP A 177 -19.45 1.92 16.80
N ASN A 178 -18.22 1.73 17.28
CA ASN A 178 -17.35 2.80 17.75
C ASN A 178 -16.71 3.62 16.61
N ALA A 179 -16.75 3.14 15.36
CA ALA A 179 -16.07 3.80 14.24
C ALA A 179 -16.55 5.26 14.01
N PRO A 180 -17.86 5.59 13.96
CA PRO A 180 -18.31 6.98 13.88
C PRO A 180 -17.85 7.85 15.06
N TRP A 181 -17.74 7.29 16.26
CA TRP A 181 -17.26 8.00 17.45
C TRP A 181 -15.76 8.31 17.39
N LEU A 182 -14.92 7.31 17.07
CA LEU A 182 -13.48 7.50 16.92
C LEU A 182 -13.16 8.55 15.85
N ASN A 183 -13.89 8.54 14.73
CA ASN A 183 -13.75 9.55 13.69
C ASN A 183 -14.16 10.95 14.16
N ARG A 184 -15.24 11.09 14.94
CA ARG A 184 -15.62 12.38 15.54
C ARG A 184 -14.53 12.90 16.50
N VAL A 185 -13.89 12.02 17.27
CA VAL A 185 -12.80 12.41 18.19
C VAL A 185 -11.54 12.82 17.44
N ALA A 186 -11.17 12.12 16.36
CA ALA A 186 -10.10 12.56 15.47
C ALA A 186 -10.41 13.94 14.85
N ILE A 187 -11.64 14.14 14.36
CA ILE A 187 -12.11 15.43 13.82
C ILE A 187 -12.07 16.54 14.88
N GLU A 188 -12.42 16.27 16.13
CA GLU A 188 -12.30 17.24 17.22
C GLU A 188 -10.83 17.64 17.48
N LYS A 189 -9.91 16.66 17.54
CA LYS A 189 -8.47 16.93 17.68
C LYS A 189 -7.94 17.75 16.49
N ILE A 190 -8.27 17.37 15.25
CA ILE A 190 -7.93 18.12 14.03
C ILE A 190 -8.45 19.56 14.12
N ASN A 191 -9.73 19.73 14.48
CA ASN A 191 -10.37 21.03 14.64
C ASN A 191 -9.74 21.93 15.71
N ASN A 192 -9.08 21.35 16.70
CA ASN A 192 -8.32 22.08 17.71
C ASN A 192 -6.92 22.46 17.19
N LEU A 193 -6.27 21.57 16.42
CA LEU A 193 -4.97 21.82 15.77
C LEU A 193 -5.03 22.87 14.66
N THR A 194 -6.17 23.12 14.02
CA THR A 194 -6.29 24.16 12.95
C THR A 194 -5.82 25.55 13.40
N ARG A 195 -5.98 25.87 14.69
CA ARG A 195 -5.57 27.13 15.32
C ARG A 195 -4.07 27.21 15.62
N GLN A 196 -3.38 26.08 15.66
CA GLN A 196 -1.99 25.95 16.11
C GLN A 196 -1.04 25.70 14.93
N GLU A 197 -1.47 24.87 13.99
CA GLU A 197 -0.64 24.30 12.92
C GLU A 197 -0.97 24.85 11.52
N ASN A 198 -1.84 25.88 11.43
CA ASN A 198 -2.26 26.49 10.17
C ASN A 198 -2.75 25.46 9.12
N ILE A 199 -3.57 24.50 9.57
CA ILE A 199 -4.09 23.41 8.73
C ILE A 199 -5.00 23.99 7.65
N LYS A 200 -4.67 23.73 6.38
CA LYS A 200 -5.38 24.26 5.20
C LYS A 200 -6.45 23.33 4.67
N MET A 201 -6.26 22.02 4.83
CA MET A 201 -7.11 20.98 4.25
C MET A 201 -6.90 19.62 4.94
N VAL A 202 -7.87 18.71 4.75
CA VAL A 202 -7.81 17.32 5.20
C VAL A 202 -8.03 16.38 4.01
N PHE A 203 -7.16 15.40 3.82
CA PHE A 203 -7.37 14.31 2.88
C PHE A 203 -7.91 13.09 3.63
N ILE A 204 -8.95 12.45 3.09
CA ILE A 204 -9.54 11.22 3.64
C ILE A 204 -9.21 10.07 2.70
N THR A 205 -8.46 9.08 3.16
CA THR A 205 -8.09 7.88 2.39
C THR A 205 -8.79 6.63 2.94
N GLY A 206 -8.87 5.56 2.15
CA GLY A 206 -9.27 4.24 2.66
C GLY A 206 -8.05 3.42 3.12
N LYS A 207 -8.27 2.41 3.97
CA LYS A 207 -7.34 1.32 4.24
C LYS A 207 -8.08 0.04 4.73
N ARG A 208 -7.46 -1.15 4.63
CA ARG A 208 -8.03 -2.43 5.08
C ARG A 208 -7.35 -2.97 6.36
N HIS A 209 -8.08 -3.74 7.16
CA HIS A 209 -7.57 -4.39 8.38
C HIS A 209 -6.86 -5.71 8.05
N LEU A 210 -5.64 -5.87 8.54
CA LEU A 210 -4.88 -7.12 8.52
C LEU A 210 -4.51 -7.55 9.94
N THR A 211 -5.47 -8.16 10.64
CA THR A 211 -5.18 -9.02 11.80
C THR A 211 -5.24 -10.49 11.40
N CYS A 212 -4.12 -11.02 10.91
CA CYS A 212 -3.97 -12.44 10.61
C CYS A 212 -3.95 -13.36 11.85
N PHE A 213 -4.18 -12.82 13.06
CA PHE A 213 -4.03 -13.53 14.33
C PHE A 213 -5.32 -13.86 15.09
N ASP A 214 -6.50 -13.38 14.64
CA ASP A 214 -7.79 -13.59 15.34
C ASP A 214 -8.76 -14.53 14.59
N SER A 215 -8.35 -15.07 13.43
CA SER A 215 -9.24 -15.77 12.48
C SER A 215 -9.60 -17.21 12.83
N LEU A 216 -9.26 -17.71 14.02
CA LEU A 216 -9.45 -19.12 14.37
C LEU A 216 -10.83 -19.48 14.95
N PHE A 217 -11.62 -18.52 15.47
CA PHE A 217 -12.89 -18.86 16.14
C PHE A 217 -14.09 -17.91 15.98
N HIS A 218 -13.99 -16.73 15.37
CA HIS A 218 -15.15 -15.88 15.07
C HIS A 218 -15.18 -15.45 13.60
N ARG A 219 -16.39 -15.20 13.07
CA ARG A 219 -16.69 -15.04 11.63
C ARG A 219 -15.80 -13.96 10.98
N PRO A 220 -15.34 -14.16 9.73
CA PRO A 220 -14.50 -13.17 9.04
C PRO A 220 -15.29 -11.89 8.73
N ALA A 221 -15.14 -10.87 9.57
CA ALA A 221 -15.70 -9.55 9.35
C ALA A 221 -14.91 -8.82 8.25
N LEU A 222 -15.37 -8.92 6.99
CA LEU A 222 -14.76 -8.28 5.82
C LEU A 222 -14.97 -6.76 5.84
N THR A 223 -13.87 -6.02 6.00
CA THR A 223 -13.88 -4.64 6.53
C THR A 223 -12.63 -3.81 6.10
N ARG A 224 -12.66 -2.54 5.65
CA ARG A 224 -13.66 -1.52 5.17
C ARG A 224 -12.85 -0.37 4.46
N ASP A 225 -13.44 0.76 4.05
CA ASP A 225 -12.77 2.01 3.60
C ASP A 225 -13.80 3.14 3.50
N ILE A 226 -13.64 4.32 4.12
CA ILE A 226 -14.73 5.31 4.37
C ILE A 226 -16.01 4.63 4.92
N THR A 227 -16.80 3.96 4.09
CA THR A 227 -17.89 3.04 4.44
C THR A 227 -17.42 1.60 4.70
N ASN A 228 -18.31 0.68 5.13
CA ASN A 228 -18.01 -0.76 5.23
C ASN A 228 -17.79 -1.45 3.88
N SER A 229 -18.77 -1.13 3.04
CA SER A 229 -19.44 -2.00 2.10
C SER A 229 -20.51 -1.16 1.40
N ALA A 230 -20.17 0.10 1.10
CA ALA A 230 -20.93 1.07 0.33
C ALA A 230 -22.44 1.21 0.65
N MET A 231 -22.90 0.86 1.84
CA MET A 231 -24.34 0.91 2.15
C MET A 231 -24.82 2.38 2.27
N PRO A 232 -26.02 2.73 1.79
CA PRO A 232 -26.50 4.13 1.77
C PRO A 232 -26.44 4.85 3.12
N GLU A 233 -26.79 4.16 4.20
CA GLU A 233 -26.75 4.67 5.57
C GLU A 233 -25.32 4.95 6.07
N GLN A 234 -24.33 4.20 5.58
CA GLN A 234 -22.92 4.38 5.91
C GLN A 234 -22.34 5.60 5.21
N TRP A 235 -22.67 5.81 3.93
CA TRP A 235 -22.33 7.03 3.19
C TRP A 235 -22.91 8.28 3.85
N THR A 236 -24.20 8.21 4.20
CA THR A 236 -24.92 9.29 4.89
C THR A 236 -24.24 9.62 6.22
N LYS A 237 -23.88 8.61 7.02
CA LYS A 237 -23.18 8.79 8.30
C LYS A 237 -21.74 9.28 8.12
N ALA A 238 -21.02 8.85 7.08
CA ALA A 238 -19.67 9.33 6.78
C ALA A 238 -19.68 10.83 6.43
N LYS A 239 -20.62 11.25 5.58
CA LYS A 239 -20.84 12.66 5.23
C LYS A 239 -21.23 13.50 6.44
N GLU A 240 -22.13 13.00 7.29
CA GLU A 240 -22.48 13.64 8.57
C GLU A 240 -21.23 13.86 9.43
N VAL A 241 -20.44 12.81 9.68
CA VAL A 241 -19.23 12.88 10.50
C VAL A 241 -18.22 13.87 9.92
N LEU A 242 -17.95 13.83 8.61
CA LEU A 242 -17.02 14.76 7.95
C LEU A 242 -17.50 16.22 7.93
N SER A 243 -18.81 16.48 7.96
CA SER A 243 -19.33 17.84 8.00
C SER A 243 -19.01 18.62 9.30
N HIS A 244 -18.50 17.93 10.33
CA HIS A 244 -17.97 18.57 11.54
C HIS A 244 -16.54 19.14 11.39
N LEU A 245 -15.84 18.90 10.28
CA LEU A 245 -14.54 19.53 10.01
C LEU A 245 -14.69 21.04 9.77
N LYS A 246 -13.85 21.85 10.43
CA LYS A 246 -13.82 23.32 10.30
C LYS A 246 -12.88 23.80 9.18
N VAL A 247 -12.23 22.87 8.50
CA VAL A 247 -11.36 23.08 7.33
C VAL A 247 -11.88 22.18 6.21
N PRO A 248 -11.65 22.54 4.94
CA PRO A 248 -12.16 21.76 3.84
C PRO A 248 -11.47 20.40 3.74
N TYR A 249 -12.16 19.43 3.15
CA TYR A 249 -11.64 18.07 2.99
C TYR A 249 -11.82 17.54 1.58
N LEU A 250 -10.98 16.59 1.19
CA LEU A 250 -11.04 15.89 -0.09
C LEU A 250 -10.98 14.38 0.14
N PRO A 251 -12.03 13.62 -0.23
CA PRO A 251 -12.04 12.17 -0.09
C PRO A 251 -11.35 11.46 -1.26
N VAL A 252 -10.79 10.29 -0.96
CA VAL A 252 -10.19 9.33 -1.90
C VAL A 252 -10.90 8.00 -1.72
N PHE A 253 -11.34 7.42 -2.84
CA PHE A 253 -12.19 6.23 -2.90
C PHE A 253 -11.42 4.95 -2.53
N GLY A 254 -12.03 4.06 -1.74
CA GLY A 254 -11.42 2.81 -1.25
C GLY A 254 -11.98 1.51 -1.86
N ASN A 255 -11.31 0.38 -1.62
CA ASN A 255 -11.71 -0.94 -2.15
C ASN A 255 -13.03 -1.48 -1.55
N HIS A 256 -13.47 -0.92 -0.42
CA HIS A 256 -14.74 -1.26 0.23
C HIS A 256 -15.88 -0.27 -0.09
N ASP A 257 -15.55 0.86 -0.71
CA ASP A 257 -16.53 1.84 -1.18
C ASP A 257 -17.15 1.46 -2.54
N ILE A 258 -16.52 0.55 -3.31
CA ILE A 258 -16.99 0.14 -4.64
C ILE A 258 -18.22 -0.76 -4.62
N TRP A 259 -18.38 -1.60 -3.59
CA TRP A 259 -19.36 -2.69 -3.62
C TRP A 259 -20.29 -2.67 -2.41
N SER A 260 -21.60 -2.67 -2.67
CA SER A 260 -22.60 -2.69 -1.60
C SER A 260 -22.88 -4.10 -1.10
N TYR A 261 -22.68 -4.36 0.19
CA TYR A 261 -22.99 -5.68 0.79
C TYR A 261 -23.30 -5.63 2.28
N ASN A 262 -23.98 -6.66 2.78
CA ASN A 262 -24.12 -6.97 4.19
C ASN A 262 -24.19 -8.50 4.40
N SER A 263 -24.67 -8.99 5.52
CA SER A 263 -24.77 -10.44 5.78
C SER A 263 -25.74 -11.16 4.84
N THR A 264 -26.88 -10.57 4.48
CA THR A 264 -27.95 -11.19 3.68
C THR A 264 -28.01 -10.73 2.22
N TYR A 265 -27.32 -9.64 1.89
CA TYR A 265 -27.39 -8.96 0.59
C TYR A 265 -26.00 -8.59 0.07
N GLU A 266 -25.90 -8.45 -1.24
CA GLU A 266 -24.73 -8.01 -2.00
C GLU A 266 -25.22 -7.55 -3.37
N GLU A 267 -24.65 -6.46 -3.90
CA GLU A 267 -25.02 -6.02 -5.24
C GLU A 267 -24.44 -6.95 -6.32
N PRO A 268 -25.12 -7.08 -7.47
CA PRO A 268 -24.64 -7.95 -8.55
C PRO A 268 -23.48 -7.34 -9.34
N TYR A 269 -23.24 -6.03 -9.23
CA TYR A 269 -22.23 -5.28 -9.99
C TYR A 269 -21.59 -4.16 -9.16
N PRO A 270 -20.34 -3.76 -9.45
CA PRO A 270 -19.65 -2.66 -8.77
C PRO A 270 -20.16 -1.29 -9.23
N THR A 271 -20.57 -1.21 -10.50
CA THR A 271 -20.96 0.00 -11.21
C THR A 271 -22.24 -0.20 -11.99
N VAL A 272 -22.81 0.90 -12.50
CA VAL A 272 -24.10 0.87 -13.21
C VAL A 272 -23.94 0.16 -14.56
N ARG A 273 -24.60 -0.99 -14.71
CA ARG A 273 -24.70 -1.70 -15.99
C ARG A 273 -25.65 -0.94 -16.92
N LEU A 274 -25.12 -0.25 -17.91
CA LEU A 274 -25.94 0.44 -18.92
C LEU A 274 -26.54 -0.56 -19.92
N GLY A 275 -27.82 -0.90 -19.75
CA GLY A 275 -28.64 -1.62 -20.73
C GLY A 275 -29.71 -0.73 -21.37
N SER A 276 -30.34 0.14 -20.58
CA SER A 276 -31.32 1.14 -21.02
C SER A 276 -31.22 2.45 -20.21
N PRO A 277 -31.75 3.59 -20.72
CA PRO A 277 -31.91 4.81 -19.91
C PRO A 277 -32.81 4.61 -18.68
N ASP A 278 -33.77 3.68 -18.74
CA ASP A 278 -34.64 3.35 -17.61
C ASP A 278 -33.90 2.56 -16.53
N ASP A 279 -32.85 1.81 -16.90
CA ASP A 279 -31.94 1.15 -15.96
C ASP A 279 -31.17 2.16 -15.10
N TRP A 280 -31.02 3.43 -15.53
CA TRP A 280 -30.43 4.46 -14.69
C TRP A 280 -31.32 4.80 -13.48
N ALA A 281 -32.65 4.72 -13.62
CA ALA A 281 -33.55 4.91 -12.49
C ALA A 281 -33.60 3.68 -11.57
N ALA A 282 -33.39 2.46 -12.11
CA ALA A 282 -33.51 1.20 -11.37
C ALA A 282 -32.19 0.71 -10.75
N ALA A 283 -31.06 0.84 -11.45
CA ALA A 283 -29.72 0.42 -11.00
C ALA A 283 -28.81 1.61 -10.64
N GLY A 284 -29.12 2.83 -11.09
CA GLY A 284 -28.23 3.99 -11.00
C GLY A 284 -27.98 4.54 -9.61
N ASN A 285 -28.69 4.11 -8.56
CA ASN A 285 -28.49 4.60 -7.18
C ASN A 285 -27.58 3.72 -6.31
N ASN A 286 -27.23 2.50 -6.74
CA ASN A 286 -26.63 1.52 -5.84
C ASN A 286 -25.13 1.23 -6.02
N ALA A 287 -24.57 1.55 -7.18
CA ALA A 287 -23.14 1.44 -7.47
C ALA A 287 -22.28 2.25 -6.48
N GLY A 288 -21.12 1.72 -6.09
CA GLY A 288 -20.19 2.40 -5.19
C GLY A 288 -19.68 3.73 -5.75
N ASP A 289 -19.22 3.71 -7.01
CA ASP A 289 -18.78 4.91 -7.75
C ASP A 289 -19.84 6.03 -7.70
N PHE A 290 -21.09 5.67 -8.00
CA PHE A 290 -22.20 6.62 -8.01
C PHE A 290 -22.51 7.15 -6.60
N LYS A 291 -22.57 6.28 -5.60
CA LYS A 291 -22.88 6.67 -4.22
C LYS A 291 -21.85 7.63 -3.65
N PHE A 292 -20.56 7.38 -3.88
CA PHE A 292 -19.49 8.29 -3.47
C PHE A 292 -19.65 9.65 -4.18
N ALA A 293 -19.82 9.65 -5.50
CA ALA A 293 -19.96 10.88 -6.26
C ALA A 293 -21.25 11.66 -5.97
N ALA A 294 -22.34 10.99 -5.57
CA ALA A 294 -23.57 11.62 -5.10
C ALA A 294 -23.41 12.18 -3.66
N THR A 295 -22.67 11.48 -2.80
CA THR A 295 -22.45 11.86 -1.39
C THR A 295 -21.47 13.02 -1.23
N PHE A 296 -20.43 13.07 -2.08
CA PHE A 296 -19.36 14.06 -2.03
C PHE A 296 -19.32 14.96 -3.26
N GLY A 297 -20.30 14.89 -4.17
CA GLY A 297 -20.31 15.68 -5.41
C GLY A 297 -20.35 17.19 -5.21
N ASP A 298 -20.86 17.66 -4.09
CA ASP A 298 -20.76 19.05 -3.61
C ASP A 298 -19.31 19.43 -3.29
N VAL A 299 -18.64 18.62 -2.47
CA VAL A 299 -17.24 18.81 -2.03
C VAL A 299 -16.24 18.62 -3.19
N LEU A 300 -16.57 17.76 -4.15
CA LEU A 300 -15.78 17.51 -5.35
C LEU A 300 -16.16 18.44 -6.52
N ALA A 301 -17.18 19.30 -6.37
CA ALA A 301 -17.47 20.39 -7.31
C ALA A 301 -16.80 21.69 -6.87
N ASP A 302 -16.89 22.02 -5.59
CA ASP A 302 -16.15 23.12 -4.95
C ASP A 302 -15.59 22.63 -3.60
N PRO A 303 -14.29 22.30 -3.53
CA PRO A 303 -13.68 21.87 -2.28
C PRO A 303 -13.44 23.02 -1.30
N GLY A 304 -13.75 24.28 -1.65
CA GLY A 304 -13.65 25.41 -0.72
C GLY A 304 -12.24 25.72 -0.20
N ILE A 305 -11.18 25.19 -0.84
CA ILE A 305 -9.77 25.40 -0.45
C ILE A 305 -9.29 26.74 -1.04
N PRO A 306 -9.05 27.80 -0.22
CA PRO A 306 -8.72 29.12 -0.75
C PRO A 306 -7.39 29.11 -1.53
N ALA A 307 -7.34 29.83 -2.65
CA ALA A 307 -6.18 29.93 -3.54
C ALA A 307 -5.72 28.60 -4.21
N ALA A 308 -6.47 27.51 -4.08
CA ALA A 308 -6.20 26.30 -4.85
C ALA A 308 -6.72 26.37 -6.29
N ARG A 309 -6.04 25.68 -7.22
CA ARG A 309 -6.61 25.26 -8.51
C ARG A 309 -7.03 23.81 -8.41
N TYR A 310 -8.27 23.49 -8.74
CA TYR A 310 -8.82 22.14 -8.58
C TYR A 310 -9.44 21.60 -9.88
N SER A 311 -9.36 20.29 -10.09
CA SER A 311 -9.96 19.60 -11.24
C SER A 311 -10.37 18.18 -10.86
N TYR A 312 -11.67 17.89 -10.88
CA TYR A 312 -12.23 16.57 -10.63
C TYR A 312 -12.68 15.88 -11.94
N ASN A 313 -12.34 14.61 -12.11
CA ASN A 313 -12.73 13.79 -13.26
C ASN A 313 -14.16 13.22 -13.12
N ASN A 314 -15.15 14.11 -13.08
CA ASN A 314 -16.56 13.74 -13.05
C ASN A 314 -17.05 13.26 -14.43
N LYS A 315 -16.61 12.06 -14.86
CA LYS A 315 -17.00 11.41 -16.12
C LYS A 315 -17.01 9.90 -16.01
N THR A 316 -18.03 9.27 -16.59
CA THR A 316 -18.05 7.83 -16.85
C THR A 316 -17.16 7.49 -18.05
N THR A 317 -16.61 6.28 -18.05
CA THR A 317 -15.97 5.66 -19.22
C THR A 317 -16.32 4.18 -19.31
N TYR A 318 -16.22 3.59 -20.49
CA TYR A 318 -16.43 2.16 -20.67
C TYR A 318 -15.19 1.38 -20.16
N ASN A 319 -15.41 0.48 -19.22
CA ASN A 319 -14.40 -0.42 -18.68
C ASN A 319 -14.47 -1.78 -19.42
N PRO A 320 -13.46 -2.10 -20.28
CA PRO A 320 -13.46 -3.33 -21.05
C PRO A 320 -13.16 -4.58 -20.22
N GLU A 321 -12.53 -4.45 -19.04
CA GLU A 321 -12.16 -5.57 -18.16
C GLU A 321 -13.40 -6.21 -17.51
N HIS A 322 -14.45 -5.40 -17.31
CA HIS A 322 -15.70 -5.83 -16.67
C HIS A 322 -16.95 -5.69 -17.56
N ASN A 323 -16.82 -5.14 -18.78
CA ASN A 323 -17.93 -4.90 -19.71
C ASN A 323 -19.07 -4.06 -19.10
N ILE A 324 -18.70 -2.99 -18.40
CA ILE A 324 -19.59 -2.03 -17.72
C ILE A 324 -19.03 -0.62 -17.88
N ASN A 325 -19.84 0.41 -17.61
CA ASN A 325 -19.32 1.77 -17.49
C ASN A 325 -18.88 2.01 -16.04
N SER A 326 -17.65 2.45 -15.85
CA SER A 326 -17.09 2.81 -14.54
C SER A 326 -16.89 4.32 -14.45
N TRP A 327 -16.81 4.85 -13.24
CA TRP A 327 -16.58 6.26 -12.98
C TRP A 327 -15.45 6.39 -11.97
N PHE A 328 -14.27 6.75 -12.48
CA PHE A 328 -13.06 6.85 -11.69
C PHE A 328 -13.00 8.19 -10.95
N GLN A 329 -12.86 8.12 -9.63
CA GLN A 329 -12.98 9.24 -8.70
C GLN A 329 -11.70 10.11 -8.62
N ASN A 330 -10.99 10.26 -9.75
CA ASN A 330 -9.70 10.92 -9.83
C ASN A 330 -9.81 12.45 -9.74
N TRP A 331 -8.94 13.09 -8.96
CA TRP A 331 -8.86 14.54 -8.89
C TRP A 331 -7.44 15.08 -8.76
N GLU A 332 -7.26 16.32 -9.22
CA GLU A 332 -6.04 17.11 -9.11
C GLU A 332 -6.31 18.35 -8.26
N LEU A 333 -5.49 18.58 -7.24
CA LEU A 333 -5.47 19.81 -6.46
C LEU A 333 -4.08 20.42 -6.55
N GLN A 334 -3.98 21.67 -7.00
CA GLN A 334 -2.76 22.45 -6.96
C GLN A 334 -2.89 23.53 -5.88
N TYR A 335 -1.97 23.52 -4.93
CA TYR A 335 -1.94 24.44 -3.81
C TYR A 335 -0.48 24.82 -3.56
N ASP A 336 -0.19 26.12 -3.44
CA ASP A 336 1.19 26.61 -3.28
C ASP A 336 2.10 26.03 -4.40
N ASN A 337 3.30 25.57 -4.08
CA ASN A 337 4.20 24.86 -4.99
C ASN A 337 3.94 23.34 -5.09
N PHE A 338 2.77 22.84 -4.66
CA PHE A 338 2.42 21.42 -4.73
C PHE A 338 1.35 21.11 -5.79
N VAL A 339 1.38 19.88 -6.31
CA VAL A 339 0.23 19.21 -6.95
C VAL A 339 -0.03 17.89 -6.24
N PHE A 340 -1.26 17.75 -5.75
CA PHE A 340 -1.80 16.54 -5.17
C PHE A 340 -2.67 15.83 -6.21
N TYR A 341 -2.45 14.53 -6.38
CA TYR A 341 -3.31 13.67 -7.17
C TYR A 341 -4.05 12.69 -6.29
N GLY A 342 -5.37 12.85 -6.17
CA GLY A 342 -6.27 11.85 -5.64
C GLY A 342 -6.50 10.77 -6.70
N LEU A 343 -5.99 9.57 -6.47
CA LEU A 343 -5.97 8.50 -7.47
C LEU A 343 -6.83 7.31 -7.06
N ASP A 344 -7.73 6.94 -7.96
CA ASP A 344 -8.65 5.82 -7.86
C ASP A 344 -8.10 4.61 -8.62
N TRP A 345 -7.36 3.77 -7.89
CA TRP A 345 -6.81 2.51 -8.36
C TRP A 345 -7.67 1.30 -7.98
N ILE A 346 -8.92 1.53 -7.55
CA ILE A 346 -9.75 0.47 -7.00
C ILE A 346 -10.08 -0.56 -8.08
N SER A 347 -9.81 -1.83 -7.80
CA SER A 347 -10.28 -2.91 -8.66
C SER A 347 -11.81 -2.95 -8.64
N ARG A 348 -12.40 -3.02 -9.83
CA ARG A 348 -13.85 -3.23 -10.01
C ARG A 348 -14.19 -4.73 -10.04
N ALA A 349 -13.20 -5.61 -9.85
CA ALA A 349 -13.47 -7.03 -9.63
C ALA A 349 -14.17 -7.24 -8.28
N HIS A 350 -15.03 -8.25 -8.22
CA HIS A 350 -15.57 -8.78 -6.97
C HIS A 350 -14.44 -9.42 -6.16
N ALA A 351 -14.58 -9.49 -4.83
CA ALA A 351 -13.81 -10.41 -4.00
C ALA A 351 -14.03 -11.87 -4.46
N VAL A 352 -13.26 -12.84 -3.94
CA VAL A 352 -13.38 -14.25 -4.40
C VAL A 352 -14.70 -14.87 -3.93
N SER A 353 -15.77 -14.69 -4.72
CA SER A 353 -17.14 -15.11 -4.39
C SER A 353 -17.29 -16.63 -4.29
N GLN A 354 -16.44 -17.38 -5.00
CA GLN A 354 -16.33 -18.84 -4.92
C GLN A 354 -15.92 -19.32 -3.52
N LEU A 355 -15.21 -18.47 -2.76
CA LEU A 355 -14.82 -18.72 -1.35
C LEU A 355 -15.78 -18.04 -0.36
N GLY A 356 -16.90 -17.50 -0.83
CA GLY A 356 -17.88 -16.78 0.00
C GLY A 356 -17.45 -15.38 0.43
N TYR A 357 -16.37 -14.82 -0.14
CA TYR A 357 -15.98 -13.44 0.12
C TYR A 357 -16.89 -12.46 -0.61
N LYS A 358 -17.41 -11.50 0.16
CA LYS A 358 -18.20 -10.36 -0.31
C LYS A 358 -17.34 -9.10 -0.49
N GLY A 359 -17.78 -8.20 -1.35
CA GLY A 359 -17.21 -6.87 -1.56
C GLY A 359 -16.32 -6.74 -2.79
N GLY A 360 -15.59 -5.62 -2.87
CA GLY A 360 -14.59 -5.39 -3.92
C GLY A 360 -13.31 -6.20 -3.70
N TRP A 361 -12.61 -6.50 -4.79
CA TRP A 361 -11.28 -7.11 -4.75
C TRP A 361 -10.30 -6.19 -4.01
N PRO A 362 -9.48 -6.73 -3.07
CA PRO A 362 -8.62 -5.91 -2.23
C PRO A 362 -7.35 -5.40 -2.92
N GLY A 363 -6.96 -5.92 -4.07
CA GLY A 363 -5.80 -5.43 -4.82
C GLY A 363 -6.13 -4.19 -5.65
N ALA A 364 -5.07 -3.49 -6.07
CA ALA A 364 -5.18 -2.37 -7.01
C ALA A 364 -5.37 -2.88 -8.44
N ALA A 365 -5.88 -2.02 -9.31
CA ALA A 365 -5.93 -2.24 -10.76
C ALA A 365 -5.44 -0.98 -11.48
N LEU A 366 -4.62 -1.15 -12.53
CA LEU A 366 -4.04 -0.03 -13.26
C LEU A 366 -5.07 0.75 -14.10
N GLN A 367 -6.20 0.12 -14.46
CA GLN A 367 -7.25 0.73 -15.30
C GLN A 367 -6.66 1.33 -16.59
N ASN A 368 -5.80 0.56 -17.28
CA ASN A 368 -5.01 1.03 -18.42
C ASN A 368 -5.79 0.96 -19.75
N PHE A 369 -6.85 1.76 -19.83
CA PHE A 369 -7.71 1.90 -21.01
C PHE A 369 -8.27 3.33 -21.11
N PRO A 370 -8.82 3.76 -22.26
CA PRO A 370 -9.28 5.13 -22.45
C PRO A 370 -10.24 5.63 -21.36
N GLY A 371 -9.88 6.75 -20.73
CA GLY A 371 -10.64 7.36 -19.62
C GLY A 371 -10.39 6.73 -18.24
N GLY A 372 -9.63 5.64 -18.15
CA GLY A 372 -9.19 5.05 -16.88
C GLY A 372 -8.10 5.86 -16.17
N THR A 373 -7.77 5.46 -14.94
CA THR A 373 -6.87 6.21 -14.04
C THR A 373 -5.44 6.35 -14.58
N TYR A 374 -4.86 5.30 -15.18
CA TYR A 374 -3.49 5.39 -15.68
C TYR A 374 -3.34 6.37 -16.88
N PRO A 375 -4.16 6.33 -17.95
CA PRO A 375 -4.09 7.34 -19.01
C PRO A 375 -4.46 8.75 -18.55
N TRP A 376 -5.33 8.90 -17.54
CA TRP A 376 -5.60 10.19 -16.91
C TRP A 376 -4.34 10.75 -16.23
N LEU A 377 -3.68 9.95 -15.38
CA LEU A 377 -2.44 10.34 -14.70
C LEU A 377 -1.33 10.67 -15.71
N GLN A 378 -1.21 9.91 -16.80
CA GLN A 378 -0.26 10.19 -17.87
C GLN A 378 -0.45 11.59 -18.46
N GLN A 379 -1.68 11.99 -18.77
CA GLN A 379 -1.98 13.33 -19.28
C GLN A 379 -1.62 14.43 -18.26
N ARG A 380 -1.83 14.17 -16.96
CA ARG A 380 -1.50 15.13 -15.90
C ARG A 380 0.01 15.30 -15.70
N LEU A 381 0.77 14.20 -15.71
CA LEU A 381 2.24 14.25 -15.53
C LEU A 381 2.96 14.88 -16.74
N GLU A 382 2.47 14.69 -17.97
CA GLU A 382 3.01 15.38 -19.17
C GLU A 382 2.68 16.88 -19.12
N ALA A 383 1.49 17.26 -18.64
CA ALA A 383 1.14 18.67 -18.43
C ALA A 383 2.03 19.38 -17.38
N LEU A 384 2.55 18.65 -16.38
CA LEU A 384 3.49 19.16 -15.37
C LEU A 384 4.97 19.06 -15.77
N LYS A 385 5.31 18.55 -16.95
CA LYS A 385 6.71 18.29 -17.36
C LYS A 385 7.61 19.51 -17.27
N ASN A 386 7.07 20.69 -17.58
CA ASN A 386 7.76 21.98 -17.51
C ASN A 386 7.43 22.80 -16.23
N ASP A 387 6.60 22.28 -15.32
CA ASP A 387 6.27 22.93 -14.04
C ASP A 387 7.23 22.44 -12.95
N ASN A 388 7.62 23.30 -12.01
CA ASN A 388 8.53 22.98 -10.91
C ASN A 388 7.79 22.59 -9.61
N LYS A 389 6.48 22.37 -9.67
CA LYS A 389 5.70 21.91 -8.52
C LYS A 389 6.11 20.53 -8.02
N THR A 390 6.06 20.36 -6.70
CA THR A 390 6.24 19.08 -6.00
C THR A 390 5.00 18.21 -6.19
N VAL A 391 5.17 16.98 -6.66
CA VAL A 391 4.08 16.03 -6.90
C VAL A 391 3.91 15.11 -5.69
N VAL A 392 2.68 15.00 -5.20
CA VAL A 392 2.27 14.09 -4.11
C VAL A 392 1.09 13.25 -4.58
N PHE A 393 1.18 11.92 -4.44
CA PHE A 393 0.03 11.05 -4.70
C PHE A 393 -0.73 10.77 -3.39
N LEU A 394 -2.05 10.75 -3.49
CA LEU A 394 -2.99 10.44 -2.42
C LEU A 394 -3.90 9.33 -2.95
N GLN A 395 -3.75 8.13 -2.42
CA GLN A 395 -4.43 6.95 -2.97
C GLN A 395 -4.77 5.96 -1.86
N HIS A 396 -5.72 5.08 -2.13
CA HIS A 396 -6.07 4.03 -1.19
C HIS A 396 -4.98 2.95 -1.09
N HIS A 397 -4.69 2.27 -2.20
CA HIS A 397 -3.65 1.25 -2.30
C HIS A 397 -2.24 1.85 -2.29
N PRO A 398 -1.30 1.39 -1.45
CA PRO A 398 0.10 1.75 -1.59
C PRO A 398 0.72 1.10 -2.83
N PHE A 399 1.93 1.53 -3.20
CA PHE A 399 2.72 0.83 -4.22
C PHE A 399 3.48 -0.36 -3.61
N ALA A 400 4.23 -0.13 -2.54
CA ALA A 400 4.99 -1.20 -1.88
C ALA A 400 4.25 -1.77 -0.67
N MET A 401 4.35 -3.08 -0.47
CA MET A 401 3.91 -3.72 0.78
C MET A 401 5.08 -4.07 1.71
N PRO A 402 4.87 -4.10 3.04
CA PRO A 402 5.77 -4.77 3.96
C PRO A 402 5.96 -6.24 3.56
N ILE A 403 7.17 -6.77 3.73
CA ILE A 403 7.58 -8.11 3.25
C ILE A 403 6.68 -9.28 3.74
N TYR A 404 5.94 -9.09 4.84
CA TYR A 404 5.04 -10.09 5.42
C TYR A 404 3.58 -9.98 4.92
N ILE A 405 3.29 -9.11 3.95
CA ILE A 405 1.96 -8.90 3.37
C ILE A 405 2.01 -9.25 1.87
N PRO A 406 1.20 -10.21 1.37
CA PRO A 406 1.30 -10.71 0.01
C PRO A 406 0.84 -9.64 -1.00
N GLU A 407 1.83 -8.99 -1.62
CA GLU A 407 1.65 -7.76 -2.38
C GLU A 407 0.63 -7.89 -3.53
N ILE A 408 0.68 -8.98 -4.30
CA ILE A 408 -0.22 -9.24 -5.43
C ILE A 408 -1.71 -9.32 -5.07
N ILE A 409 -2.04 -9.55 -3.79
CA ILE A 409 -3.43 -9.63 -3.31
C ILE A 409 -3.93 -8.28 -2.75
N TYR A 410 -3.04 -7.48 -2.16
CA TYR A 410 -3.40 -6.27 -1.40
C TYR A 410 -2.95 -4.97 -2.08
N SER A 411 -2.20 -5.06 -3.18
CA SER A 411 -1.50 -3.95 -3.86
C SER A 411 -1.64 -4.07 -5.38
N PHE A 412 -0.80 -3.33 -6.09
CA PHE A 412 -0.52 -3.48 -7.50
C PHE A 412 0.34 -4.73 -7.80
N SER A 413 0.21 -5.27 -9.00
CA SER A 413 1.18 -6.23 -9.56
C SER A 413 2.57 -5.59 -9.73
N TYR A 414 3.61 -6.40 -9.90
CA TYR A 414 4.96 -5.90 -10.19
C TYR A 414 4.99 -5.11 -11.51
N GLU A 415 4.23 -5.59 -12.50
CA GLU A 415 4.09 -5.05 -13.85
C GLU A 415 3.41 -3.68 -13.82
N ASP A 416 2.35 -3.50 -13.02
CA ASP A 416 1.64 -2.24 -12.88
C ASP A 416 2.50 -1.18 -12.19
N LYS A 417 3.19 -1.53 -11.11
CA LYS A 417 4.16 -0.64 -10.45
C LYS A 417 5.27 -0.22 -11.40
N THR A 418 5.75 -1.16 -12.21
CA THR A 418 6.78 -0.90 -13.23
C THR A 418 6.26 0.05 -14.31
N GLN A 419 4.99 -0.04 -14.72
CA GLN A 419 4.36 0.90 -15.63
C GLN A 419 4.24 2.30 -15.01
N ILE A 420 3.79 2.42 -13.75
CA ILE A 420 3.67 3.70 -13.05
C ILE A 420 5.04 4.37 -12.86
N LEU A 421 6.06 3.61 -12.44
CA LEU A 421 7.42 4.13 -12.32
C LEU A 421 7.97 4.60 -13.68
N LYS A 422 7.83 3.80 -14.74
CA LYS A 422 8.22 4.20 -16.11
C LYS A 422 7.50 5.47 -16.56
N LEU A 423 6.21 5.61 -16.24
CA LEU A 423 5.43 6.80 -16.55
C LEU A 423 5.99 8.04 -15.84
N MET A 424 6.32 7.93 -14.55
CA MET A 424 6.93 9.03 -13.79
C MET A 424 8.31 9.43 -14.32
N MET A 425 9.16 8.45 -14.67
CA MET A 425 10.47 8.67 -15.25
C MET A 425 10.39 9.34 -16.63
N ALA A 426 9.51 8.86 -17.52
CA ALA A 426 9.33 9.39 -18.87
C ALA A 426 8.87 10.85 -18.90
N ASN A 427 8.19 11.32 -17.85
CA ASN A 427 7.73 12.69 -17.70
C ASN A 427 8.70 13.60 -16.93
N GLY A 428 9.89 13.11 -16.57
CA GLY A 428 10.86 13.89 -15.77
C GLY A 428 10.37 14.24 -14.37
N GLN A 429 9.41 13.46 -13.84
CA GLN A 429 8.77 13.72 -12.55
C GLN A 429 9.52 13.05 -11.39
N GLN A 430 10.57 12.27 -11.66
CA GLN A 430 11.29 11.50 -10.63
C GLN A 430 11.90 12.39 -9.53
N ASP A 431 12.38 13.59 -9.88
CA ASP A 431 12.97 14.57 -8.95
C ASP A 431 11.92 15.49 -8.30
N LYS A 432 10.74 15.62 -8.91
CA LYS A 432 9.62 16.46 -8.45
C LYS A 432 8.65 15.69 -7.55
N TYR A 433 8.59 14.37 -7.73
CA TYR A 433 7.76 13.48 -6.95
C TYR A 433 8.35 13.29 -5.56
N TRP A 434 7.64 13.83 -4.57
CA TRP A 434 8.02 13.70 -3.17
C TRP A 434 7.67 12.31 -2.62
N GLY A 435 6.51 11.78 -2.99
CA GLY A 435 6.05 10.49 -2.50
C GLY A 435 4.55 10.26 -2.63
N VAL A 436 4.12 9.14 -2.09
CA VAL A 436 2.70 8.76 -1.95
C VAL A 436 2.34 8.68 -0.47
N ILE A 437 1.18 9.22 -0.11
CA ILE A 437 0.53 8.94 1.17
C ILE A 437 -0.68 8.05 0.87
N ALA A 438 -0.70 6.88 1.51
CA ALA A 438 -1.67 5.84 1.23
C ALA A 438 -2.24 5.22 2.51
N GLY A 439 -3.19 4.31 2.29
CA GLY A 439 -3.68 3.39 3.28
C GLY A 439 -3.39 1.93 2.91
N HIS A 440 -4.46 1.24 2.53
CA HIS A 440 -4.69 -0.23 2.54
C HIS A 440 -4.32 -1.15 3.75
N LEU A 441 -3.38 -0.91 4.68
CA LEU A 441 -2.90 -1.96 5.63
C LEU A 441 -3.14 -1.87 7.17
N HIS A 442 -4.01 -1.00 7.66
CA HIS A 442 -4.18 -0.51 9.06
C HIS A 442 -2.95 -0.12 9.88
N ILE A 443 -1.71 -0.41 9.47
CA ILE A 443 -0.44 -0.01 10.13
C ILE A 443 0.07 1.41 9.81
N TRP A 444 0.74 2.07 10.75
CA TRP A 444 1.67 3.16 10.41
C TRP A 444 2.95 2.59 9.78
N PHE A 445 3.37 3.11 8.62
CA PHE A 445 4.60 2.67 7.95
C PHE A 445 5.23 3.81 7.15
N ASP A 446 6.56 3.83 7.09
CA ASP A 446 7.37 4.73 6.27
C ASP A 446 8.39 3.88 5.53
N GLY A 447 8.43 3.98 4.20
CA GLY A 447 9.31 3.18 3.36
C GLY A 447 9.46 3.73 1.95
N GLN A 448 9.98 2.89 1.05
CA GLN A 448 10.09 3.21 -0.37
C GLN A 448 8.79 2.84 -1.11
N ALA A 449 8.39 3.67 -2.07
CA ALA A 449 7.28 3.39 -2.98
C ALA A 449 7.66 2.34 -4.04
N PHE A 450 8.90 2.39 -4.53
CA PHE A 450 9.43 1.50 -5.56
C PHE A 450 10.82 0.96 -5.18
N PRO A 451 11.12 -0.32 -5.42
CA PRO A 451 12.44 -0.89 -5.13
C PRO A 451 13.59 -0.11 -5.79
N TYR A 452 14.70 0.04 -5.06
CA TYR A 452 15.93 0.70 -5.55
C TYR A 452 15.76 2.18 -5.92
N THR A 453 14.72 2.85 -5.42
CA THR A 453 14.48 4.29 -5.66
C THR A 453 14.52 5.12 -4.38
N HIS A 454 14.65 6.44 -4.54
CA HIS A 454 14.49 7.39 -3.43
C HIS A 454 13.03 7.83 -3.21
N GLN A 455 12.10 7.37 -4.05
CA GLN A 455 10.68 7.70 -3.95
C GLN A 455 10.07 7.08 -2.69
N ARG A 456 9.48 7.91 -1.83
CA ARG A 456 8.95 7.50 -0.52
C ARG A 456 7.45 7.18 -0.56
N GLN A 457 7.04 6.38 0.41
CA GLN A 457 5.67 6.01 0.68
C GLN A 457 5.41 6.05 2.19
N TRP A 458 4.25 6.59 2.58
CA TRP A 458 3.76 6.56 3.94
C TRP A 458 2.38 5.90 4.03
N LEU A 459 2.21 4.98 4.97
CA LEU A 459 0.91 4.40 5.32
C LEU A 459 0.39 5.04 6.60
N THR A 460 -0.82 5.58 6.54
CA THR A 460 -1.40 6.42 7.61
C THR A 460 -2.32 5.58 8.49
N GLU A 461 -2.09 5.48 9.81
CA GLU A 461 -2.88 4.59 10.69
C GLU A 461 -4.39 4.86 10.63
N ALA A 462 -5.16 3.79 10.79
CA ALA A 462 -6.60 3.81 10.64
C ALA A 462 -7.31 4.61 11.71
N THR A 463 -8.08 5.63 11.35
CA THR A 463 -8.83 6.45 12.31
C THR A 463 -9.81 5.63 13.15
N LYS A 464 -10.38 4.54 12.63
CA LYS A 464 -11.16 3.57 13.44
C LYS A 464 -10.34 2.73 14.44
N THR A 465 -9.03 2.88 14.47
CA THR A 465 -8.07 2.24 15.38
C THR A 465 -7.40 3.32 16.23
N GLY A 466 -8.07 3.74 17.31
CA GLY A 466 -7.53 4.73 18.25
C GLY A 466 -7.66 6.20 17.83
N SER A 467 -8.55 6.53 16.87
CA SER A 467 -8.75 7.90 16.39
C SER A 467 -7.50 8.51 15.74
N SER A 468 -6.65 7.69 15.11
CA SER A 468 -5.37 8.13 14.54
C SER A 468 -5.53 8.95 13.26
N PHE A 469 -4.60 9.88 13.04
CA PHE A 469 -4.45 10.63 11.79
C PHE A 469 -3.00 11.08 11.61
N THR A 470 -2.68 11.63 10.44
CA THR A 470 -1.34 12.10 10.09
C THR A 470 -1.36 13.60 9.92
N LEU A 471 -0.56 14.33 10.70
CA LEU A 471 -0.30 15.75 10.47
C LEU A 471 0.94 15.89 9.57
N VAL A 472 0.81 16.61 8.46
CA VAL A 472 1.90 16.87 7.52
C VAL A 472 2.21 18.37 7.54
N LYS A 473 3.43 18.74 7.91
CA LYS A 473 3.86 20.14 8.03
C LYS A 473 4.68 20.54 6.82
N VAL A 474 4.34 21.69 6.25
CA VAL A 474 5.01 22.31 5.09
C VAL A 474 5.65 23.62 5.54
N ARG A 475 6.88 23.86 5.09
CA ARG A 475 7.62 25.11 5.28
C ARG A 475 8.54 25.35 4.10
N ASP A 476 8.63 26.58 3.64
CA ASP A 476 9.50 27.00 2.51
C ASP A 476 9.27 26.14 1.26
N GLY A 477 8.00 25.82 0.97
CA GLY A 477 7.59 24.95 -0.14
C GLY A 477 8.01 23.47 -0.01
N ARG A 478 8.33 22.98 1.18
CA ARG A 478 8.79 21.61 1.41
C ARG A 478 8.04 20.96 2.57
N ILE A 479 7.70 19.68 2.43
CA ILE A 479 7.21 18.88 3.54
C ILE A 479 8.39 18.62 4.50
N VAL A 480 8.26 19.07 5.75
CA VAL A 480 9.32 19.04 6.77
C VAL A 480 9.06 18.04 7.90
N SER A 481 7.81 17.65 8.15
CA SER A 481 7.48 16.54 9.05
C SER A 481 6.21 15.82 8.67
N LEU A 482 6.16 14.52 9.01
CA LEU A 482 4.95 13.70 9.07
C LEU A 482 4.84 13.15 10.48
N GLU A 483 3.76 13.50 11.17
CA GLU A 483 3.53 13.19 12.57
C GLU A 483 2.27 12.34 12.70
N LYS A 484 2.43 11.11 13.18
CA LYS A 484 1.30 10.27 13.59
C LYS A 484 0.73 10.82 14.89
N LEU A 485 -0.53 11.23 14.87
CA LEU A 485 -1.26 11.74 16.03
C LEU A 485 -2.49 10.87 16.31
N PHE A 486 -2.99 10.95 17.54
CA PHE A 486 -4.20 10.27 17.98
C PHE A 486 -5.23 11.30 18.46
N GLY A 487 -6.51 10.97 18.34
CA GLY A 487 -7.60 11.78 18.88
C GLY A 487 -7.63 11.80 20.41
N TYR A 488 -7.14 10.75 21.06
CA TYR A 488 -6.89 10.71 22.51
C TYR A 488 -5.43 11.01 22.81
N ASP A 489 -5.22 11.85 23.83
CA ASP A 489 -3.95 11.89 24.54
C ASP A 489 -3.96 10.72 25.55
N TYR A 490 -3.24 9.64 25.22
CA TYR A 490 -3.12 8.42 26.04
C TYR A 490 -2.08 8.56 27.17
#